data_AF-A0A7X8K5Q5-F1
#
_entry.id   AF-A0A7X8K5Q5-F1
#
_cell.length_a   1.000
_cell.length_b   1.000
_cell.length_c   1.000
_cell.angle_alpha   90.00
_cell.angle_beta   90.00
_cell.angle_gamma   90.00
#
_symmetry.space_group_name_H-M   'P 1'
#
loop_
_entity.id
_entity.type
_entity.pdbx_description
1 polymer ?
#
loop_
_entity_poly.entity_id
_entity_poly.type
_entity_poly.pdbx_seq_one_letter_code
_entity_poly.pdbx_strand_id
1 'polypeptide(L)' 'MRKSGKNPTRRQKEIIAAKRLNPQNWLVMKAPPGELHIVHRHTSATRVIREVS' A
#
# COMPACT_ATOMS: atom_id res chain seq x y z
N MET A 1 11.78 -6.42 14.07
CA MET A 1 10.89 -7.22 13.19
C MET A 1 10.91 -6.58 11.80
N ARG A 2 11.55 -7.23 10.80
CA ARG A 2 11.67 -6.65 9.44
C ARG A 2 10.27 -6.53 8.83
N LYS A 3 9.78 -5.31 8.62
CA LYS A 3 8.54 -5.09 7.84
C LYS A 3 8.86 -5.31 6.36
N SER A 4 8.88 -6.58 5.94
CA SER A 4 9.22 -7.02 4.57
C SER A 4 8.07 -6.72 3.59
N GLY A 5 7.78 -5.44 3.38
CA GLY A 5 6.82 -5.03 2.36
C GLY A 5 7.46 -5.09 0.96
N LYS A 6 6.67 -5.43 -0.06
CA LYS A 6 7.10 -5.43 -1.47
C LYS A 6 6.82 -4.08 -2.12
N ASN A 7 7.59 -3.73 -3.15
CA ASN A 7 7.27 -2.56 -3.97
C ASN A 7 5.89 -2.74 -4.63
N PRO A 8 5.00 -1.73 -4.60
CA PRO A 8 3.70 -1.84 -5.24
C PRO A 8 3.82 -2.05 -6.76
N THR A 9 2.95 -2.89 -7.33
CA THR A 9 2.78 -3.04 -8.79
C THR A 9 2.14 -1.80 -9.41
N ARG A 10 2.11 -1.68 -10.75
CA ARG A 10 1.50 -0.52 -11.44
C ARG A 10 0.07 -0.24 -10.98
N ARG A 11 -0.80 -1.27 -10.99
CA ARG A 11 -2.20 -1.15 -10.52
C ARG A 11 -2.29 -0.75 -9.04
N GLN A 12 -1.41 -1.28 -8.19
CA GLN A 12 -1.38 -0.90 -6.77
C GLN A 12 -0.94 0.55 -6.59
N LYS A 13 0.00 1.06 -7.39
CA LYS A 13 0.39 2.47 -7.38
C LYS A 13 -0.77 3.38 -7.76
N GLU A 14 -1.57 3.00 -8.76
CA GLU A 14 -2.78 3.73 -9.16
C GLU A 14 -3.80 3.80 -8.02
N ILE A 15 -4.06 2.67 -7.34
CA ILE A 15 -4.96 2.60 -6.17
C ILE A 15 -4.46 3.50 -5.02
N ILE A 16 -3.15 3.44 -4.73
CA ILE A 16 -2.54 4.27 -3.67
C ILE A 16 -2.64 5.75 -4.04
N ALA A 17 -2.34 6.11 -5.30
CA ALA A 17 -2.44 7.48 -5.80
C ALA A 17 -3.89 8.00 -5.78
N ALA A 18 -4.89 7.16 -6.10
CA ALA A 18 -6.31 7.50 -6.02
C ALA A 18 -6.75 7.88 -4.59
N LYS A 19 -6.06 7.38 -3.56
CA LYS A 19 -6.27 7.77 -2.15
C LYS A 19 -5.41 8.98 -1.73
N ARG A 20 -4.86 9.74 -2.68
CA ARG A 20 -3.98 10.90 -2.48
C ARG A 20 -2.72 10.58 -1.67
N LEU A 21 -2.20 9.36 -1.81
CA LEU A 21 -0.95 8.92 -1.20
C LEU A 21 0.15 8.83 -2.25
N ASN A 22 1.40 9.19 -1.90
CA ASN A 22 2.54 9.01 -2.79
C ASN A 22 2.99 7.53 -2.81
N PRO A 23 2.79 6.77 -3.90
CA PRO A 23 3.10 5.34 -3.95
C PRO A 23 4.58 4.99 -3.73
N GLN A 24 5.49 5.95 -3.91
CA GLN A 24 6.90 5.75 -3.64
C GLN A 24 7.18 5.59 -2.15
N ASN A 25 6.35 6.15 -1.27
CA ASN A 25 6.55 6.08 0.17
C ASN A 25 5.93 4.84 0.82
N TRP A 26 5.19 4.03 0.05
CA TRP A 26 4.46 2.89 0.56
C TRP A 26 4.98 1.57 -0.02
N LEU A 27 4.95 0.55 0.83
CA LEU A 27 5.22 -0.84 0.49
C LEU A 27 3.96 -1.67 0.73
N VAL A 28 3.73 -2.70 -0.07
CA VAL A 28 2.60 -3.62 0.08
C VAL A 28 3.00 -4.75 1.00
N MET A 29 2.24 -4.92 2.09
CA MET A 29 2.38 -6.02 3.04
C MET A 29 1.53 -7.22 2.62
N LYS A 30 0.26 -6.97 2.30
CA LYS A 30 -0.73 -7.98 1.86
C LYS A 30 -1.70 -7.34 0.87
N ALA A 31 -2.23 -8.12 -0.05
CA ALA A 31 -3.22 -7.66 -1.02
C ALA A 31 -4.29 -8.75 -1.26
N PRO A 32 -5.12 -9.08 -0.26
CA PRO A 32 -6.27 -9.95 -0.50
C PRO A 32 -7.28 -9.26 -1.44
N PRO A 33 -8.20 -10.01 -2.07
CA PRO A 33 -9.23 -9.42 -2.94
C PRO A 33 -10.01 -8.31 -2.21
N GLY A 34 -10.10 -7.12 -2.82
CA GLY A 34 -10.82 -5.98 -2.27
C GLY A 34 -10.08 -5.14 -1.22
N GLU A 35 -8.89 -5.57 -0.75
CA GLU A 35 -8.08 -4.77 0.18
C GLU A 35 -6.60 -4.71 -0.21
N LEU A 36 -5.97 -3.57 0.11
CA LEU A 36 -4.54 -3.36 -0.08
C LEU A 36 -3.92 -2.86 1.23
N HIS A 37 -3.17 -3.74 1.88
CA HIS A 37 -2.50 -3.47 3.15
C HIS A 37 -1.10 -2.93 2.86
N ILE A 38 -0.84 -1.70 3.26
CA ILE A 38 0.40 -0.97 2.98
C ILE A 38 1.09 -0.48 4.25
N VAL A 39 2.40 -0.35 4.17
CA VAL A 39 3.24 0.24 5.22
C VAL A 39 4.11 1.35 4.65
N HIS A 40 4.23 2.45 5.39
CA HIS A 40 5.07 3.56 5.02
C HIS A 40 6.54 3.23 5.29
N ARG A 41 7.42 3.50 4.32
CA ARG A 41 8.86 3.15 4.38
C ARG A 41 9.58 3.74 5.60
N HIS A 42 9.35 5.03 5.84
CA HIS A 42 10.13 5.79 6.83
C HIS A 42 9.48 5.84 8.21
N THR A 43 8.15 5.97 8.29
CA THR A 43 7.43 6.16 9.55
C THR A 43 6.87 4.87 10.13
N SER A 44 7.00 3.75 9.41
CA SER A 44 6.41 2.45 9.78
C SER A 44 4.89 2.47 9.95
N ALA A 45 4.20 3.55 9.58
CA ALA A 45 2.75 3.68 9.63
C ALA A 45 2.09 2.67 8.68
N THR A 46 1.01 2.03 9.12
CA THR A 46 0.26 1.07 8.30
C THR A 46 -1.09 1.64 7.88
N ARG A 47 -1.54 1.29 6.69
CA ARG A 47 -2.88 1.63 6.17
C ARG A 47 -3.48 0.45 5.43
N VAL A 48 -4.81 0.38 5.44
CA VAL A 48 -5.59 -0.56 4.63
C VAL A 48 -6.44 0.26 3.67
N ILE A 49 -6.23 0.08 2.38
CA ILE A 49 -7.06 0.68 1.33
C ILE A 49 -8.09 -0.37 0.92
N ARG A 50 -9.37 -0.07 1.13
CA ARG A 50 -10.48 -0.88 0.59
C ARG A 50 -10.85 -0.37 -0.80
N GLU A 51 -10.90 -1.28 -1.77
CA GLU A 51 -11.41 -1.02 -3.11
C GLU A 51 -12.94 -1.01 -2.98
N VAL A 52 -13.51 0.17 -2.69
CA VAL A 52 -14.96 0.37 -2.74
C VAL A 52 -15.30 0.46 -4.22
N SER A 53 -16.03 -0.55 -4.71
CA SER A 53 -16.64 -0.55 -6.05
C SER A 53 -17.60 0.61 -6.22
#